data_AF-G3HNY4-F1
#
_entry.id   AF-G3HNY4-F1
#
_cell.length_a   1.000
_cell.length_b   1.000
_cell.length_c   1.000
_cell.angle_alpha   90.00
_cell.angle_beta   90.00
_cell.angle_gamma   90.00
#
_symmetry.space_group_name_H-M   'P 1'
#
loop_
_entity.id
_entity.type
_entity.pdbx_description
1 polymer ?
#
loop_
_entity_poly.entity_id
_entity_poly.type
_entity_poly.pdbx_seq_one_letter_code
_entity_poly.pdbx_strand_id
1 'polypeptide(L)'
;MSLSNKLTLDKLDVKGKRVVMRVDFNVPMKNNQITNNQRIKAAVPSIKFCLDNGAKSVVLMSHLGRPDGVPMPDKYSLEPVAAELKSLLGKDVLFLKDCVGPEVENACANPAAGTVILLENLRFHVEEEGKGKDASGNKVGPVVLILGLRA
;
A
#
# COMPACT_ATOMS: atom_id res chain seq x y z
N MET A 1 28.82 -13.17 -4.63
CA MET A 1 27.66 -13.79 -3.97
C MET A 1 26.39 -13.19 -4.57
N SER A 2 25.83 -13.80 -5.61
CA SER A 2 24.56 -13.34 -6.21
C SER A 2 23.42 -13.78 -5.29
N LEU A 3 22.77 -12.81 -4.64
CA LEU A 3 21.89 -13.05 -3.50
C LEU A 3 20.41 -13.24 -3.84
N SER A 4 20.01 -13.44 -5.11
CA SER A 4 18.69 -14.00 -5.50
C SER A 4 18.47 -14.01 -7.01
N ASN A 5 17.84 -15.06 -7.56
CA ASN A 5 17.19 -15.10 -8.89
C ASN A 5 15.91 -14.22 -8.96
N LYS A 6 15.81 -13.19 -8.12
CA LYS A 6 14.64 -12.31 -8.02
C LYS A 6 14.94 -11.04 -8.80
N LEU A 7 13.95 -10.59 -9.57
CA LEU A 7 14.03 -9.32 -10.27
C LEU A 7 14.03 -8.20 -9.22
N THR A 8 15.01 -7.32 -9.29
CA THR A 8 15.17 -6.20 -8.36
C THR A 8 14.62 -4.92 -8.98
N LEU A 9 14.33 -3.92 -8.13
CA LEU A 9 13.73 -2.65 -8.55
C LEU A 9 14.59 -1.90 -9.58
N ASP A 10 15.93 -2.02 -9.48
CA ASP A 10 16.91 -1.45 -10.41
C ASP A 10 16.87 -2.06 -11.82
N LYS A 11 16.23 -3.22 -11.99
CA LYS A 11 16.10 -3.90 -13.29
C LYS A 11 14.71 -3.75 -13.91
N LEU A 12 13.82 -3.03 -13.24
CA LEU A 12 12.44 -2.81 -13.68
C LEU A 12 12.30 -1.44 -14.33
N ASP A 13 11.82 -1.42 -15.56
CA ASP A 13 11.36 -0.18 -16.19
C ASP A 13 10.00 0.20 -15.60
N VAL A 14 10.01 1.22 -14.74
CA VAL A 14 8.81 1.77 -14.09
C VAL A 14 8.29 3.04 -14.79
N LYS A 15 8.97 3.53 -15.83
CA LYS A 15 8.67 4.81 -16.45
C LYS A 15 7.27 4.82 -17.08
N GLY A 16 6.45 5.79 -16.68
CA GLY A 16 5.06 5.93 -17.14
C GLY A 16 4.10 4.86 -16.62
N LYS A 17 4.58 3.90 -15.81
CA LYS A 17 3.77 2.80 -15.28
C LYS A 17 3.23 3.12 -13.89
N ARG A 18 2.16 2.43 -13.53
CA ARG A 18 1.64 2.40 -12.16
C ARG A 18 2.38 1.30 -11.41
N VAL A 19 3.05 1.65 -10.32
CA VAL A 19 3.76 0.69 -9.48
C VAL A 19 2.93 0.40 -8.24
N VAL A 20 2.52 -0.86 -8.08
CA VAL A 20 1.89 -1.32 -6.84
C VAL A 20 2.99 -1.90 -5.94
N MET A 21 3.20 -1.29 -4.79
CA MET A 21 4.28 -1.64 -3.86
C MET A 21 3.70 -2.08 -2.52
N ARG A 22 3.99 -3.34 -2.17
CA ARG A 22 3.70 -3.86 -0.83
C ARG A 22 4.80 -3.42 0.13
N VAL A 23 4.42 -2.63 1.12
CA VAL A 23 5.32 -2.07 2.13
C VAL A 23 4.94 -2.55 3.52
N ASP A 24 5.91 -2.58 4.42
CA ASP A 24 5.70 -2.97 5.81
C ASP A 24 5.60 -1.71 6.68
N PHE A 25 4.38 -1.19 6.82
CA PHE A 25 4.05 -0.13 7.76
C PHE A 25 3.42 -0.67 9.05
N ASN A 26 3.76 -1.90 9.45
CA ASN A 26 3.34 -2.43 10.73
C ASN A 26 4.18 -1.79 11.87
N VAL A 27 3.86 -0.54 12.18
CA VAL A 27 4.53 0.26 13.19
C VAL A 27 3.80 0.21 14.53
N PRO A 28 4.54 0.22 15.66
CA PRO A 28 3.90 0.29 16.96
C PRO A 28 3.23 1.66 17.14
N MET A 29 1.93 1.63 17.43
CA MET A 29 1.12 2.82 17.69
C MET A 29 0.63 2.84 19.14
N LYS A 30 0.52 4.04 19.70
CA LYS A 30 -0.10 4.29 21.00
C LYS A 30 -1.01 5.51 20.87
N ASN A 31 -2.28 5.37 21.22
CA ASN A 31 -3.30 6.44 21.11
C ASN A 31 -3.33 7.07 19.69
N ASN A 32 -3.31 6.25 18.64
CA ASN A 32 -3.24 6.67 17.22
C ASN A 32 -2.01 7.50 16.83
N GLN A 33 -0.97 7.48 17.65
CA GLN A 33 0.31 8.11 17.34
C GLN A 33 1.39 7.05 17.11
N ILE A 34 2.20 7.27 16.08
CA ILE A 34 3.33 6.40 15.74
C ILE A 34 4.43 6.59 16.77
N THR A 35 4.78 5.52 17.48
CA THR A 35 5.87 5.57 18.48
C THR A 35 7.24 5.30 17.86
N ASN A 36 7.30 4.56 16.76
CA ASN A 36 8.54 4.29 16.03
C ASN A 36 8.27 4.29 14.52
N ASN A 37 8.86 5.26 13.82
CA ASN A 37 8.71 5.46 12.37
C ASN A 37 9.84 4.85 11.52
N GLN A 38 10.73 4.04 12.10
CA GLN A 38 11.88 3.44 11.39
C GLN A 38 11.45 2.65 10.15
N ARG A 39 10.36 1.89 10.25
CA ARG A 39 9.82 1.11 9.11
C ARG A 39 9.33 2.00 7.98
N ILE A 40 8.68 3.11 8.31
CA ILE A 40 8.20 4.09 7.32
C ILE A 40 9.40 4.72 6.63
N LYS A 41 10.40 5.17 7.40
CA LYS A 41 11.66 5.73 6.86
C LYS A 41 12.40 4.75 5.96
N ALA A 42 12.38 3.46 6.27
CA ALA A 42 13.02 2.43 5.45
C ALA A 42 12.34 2.22 4.09
N ALA A 43 11.04 2.50 3.97
CA ALA A 43 10.32 2.39 2.69
C ALA A 43 10.53 3.61 1.77
N VAL A 44 10.78 4.79 2.34
CA VAL A 44 10.92 6.06 1.61
C VAL A 44 11.92 5.98 0.44
N PRO A 45 13.12 5.39 0.56
CA PRO A 45 14.06 5.27 -0.56
C PRO A 45 13.49 4.48 -1.74
N SER A 46 12.71 3.42 -1.49
CA SER A 46 12.11 2.60 -2.55
C SER A 46 11.01 3.37 -3.30
N ILE A 47 10.21 4.15 -2.56
CA ILE A 47 9.18 5.00 -3.13
C ILE A 47 9.79 6.11 -3.99
N LYS A 48 10.82 6.80 -3.45
CA LYS A 48 11.57 7.82 -4.19
C LYS A 48 12.19 7.25 -5.44
N PHE A 49 12.80 6.07 -5.37
CA PHE A 49 13.36 5.39 -6.54
C PHE A 49 12.31 5.22 -7.65
N CYS A 50 11.11 4.73 -7.33
CA CYS A 50 10.06 4.60 -8.35
C CYS A 50 9.68 5.94 -8.98
N LEU A 51 9.50 6.98 -8.16
CA LEU A 51 9.15 8.32 -8.62
C LEU A 51 10.27 8.94 -9.49
N ASP A 52 11.53 8.83 -9.05
CA ASP A 52 12.70 9.38 -9.73
C ASP A 52 12.97 8.67 -11.06
N ASN A 53 12.62 7.38 -11.16
CA ASN A 53 12.65 6.62 -12.42
C ASN A 53 11.40 6.84 -13.30
N GLY A 54 10.58 7.83 -12.97
CA GLY A 54 9.47 8.28 -13.81
C GLY A 54 8.21 7.43 -13.70
N ALA A 55 8.00 6.71 -12.60
CA ALA A 55 6.71 6.05 -12.35
C ALA A 55 5.57 7.07 -12.43
N LYS A 56 4.50 6.71 -13.15
CA LYS A 56 3.30 7.55 -13.24
C LYS A 56 2.65 7.68 -11.88
N SER A 57 2.54 6.59 -11.13
CA SER A 57 2.01 6.60 -9.78
C SER A 57 2.55 5.43 -8.97
N VAL A 58 2.59 5.60 -7.66
CA VAL A 58 3.00 4.56 -6.71
C VAL A 58 1.83 4.29 -5.76
N VAL A 59 1.27 3.09 -5.83
CA VAL A 59 0.21 2.62 -4.93
C VAL A 59 0.83 1.78 -3.85
N LEU A 60 0.75 2.24 -2.61
CA LEU A 60 1.30 1.62 -1.42
C LEU A 60 0.21 0.82 -0.73
N MET A 61 0.55 -0.41 -0.38
CA MET A 61 -0.31 -1.29 0.38
C MET A 61 0.44 -1.84 1.58
N SER A 62 -0.18 -1.76 2.75
CA SER A 62 0.37 -2.29 3.98
C SER A 62 -0.72 -2.89 4.85
N HIS A 63 -0.30 -3.70 5.80
CA HIS A 63 -1.12 -4.09 6.93
C HIS A 63 -0.63 -3.37 8.18
N LEU A 64 -1.53 -3.23 9.16
CA LEU A 64 -1.20 -2.75 10.49
C LEU A 64 -1.87 -3.65 11.53
N GLY A 65 -1.08 -4.17 12.46
CA GLY A 65 -1.60 -5.06 13.51
C GLY A 65 -2.30 -6.30 12.95
N ARG A 66 -3.25 -6.83 13.73
CA ARG A 66 -4.09 -7.99 13.37
C ARG A 66 -5.55 -7.67 13.72
N PRO A 67 -6.27 -6.98 12.83
CA PRO A 67 -7.70 -6.74 13.00
C PRO A 67 -8.57 -7.98 12.73
N ASP A 68 -7.98 -9.14 12.37
CA ASP A 68 -8.67 -10.42 12.09
C ASP A 68 -9.85 -10.28 11.11
N GLY A 69 -9.74 -9.36 10.14
CA GLY A 69 -10.79 -9.10 9.14
C GLY A 69 -11.95 -8.23 9.62
N VAL A 70 -11.85 -7.62 10.80
CA VAL A 70 -12.83 -6.65 11.30
C VAL A 70 -12.30 -5.24 11.06
N PRO A 71 -13.01 -4.39 10.29
CA PRO A 71 -12.62 -2.99 10.13
C PRO A 71 -12.59 -2.29 11.49
N MET A 72 -11.39 -1.95 11.95
CA MET A 72 -11.15 -1.24 13.21
C MET A 72 -10.33 0.03 12.92
N PRO A 73 -10.88 0.98 12.14
CA PRO A 73 -10.17 2.18 11.72
C PRO A 73 -9.64 2.98 12.92
N ASP A 74 -10.36 3.02 14.04
CA ASP A 74 -9.94 3.74 15.24
C ASP A 74 -8.64 3.23 15.88
N LYS A 75 -8.23 1.98 15.62
CA LYS A 75 -7.04 1.36 16.23
C LYS A 75 -5.97 0.95 15.22
N TYR A 76 -6.41 0.60 14.01
CA TYR A 76 -5.57 -0.04 13.01
C TYR A 76 -5.64 0.66 11.65
N SER A 77 -6.08 1.93 11.60
CA SER A 77 -6.00 2.74 10.38
C SER A 77 -4.55 3.14 10.06
N LEU A 78 -4.26 3.21 8.76
CA LEU A 78 -3.02 3.73 8.21
C LEU A 78 -3.02 5.25 8.01
N GLU A 79 -4.09 5.96 8.37
CA GLU A 79 -4.15 7.42 8.31
C GLU A 79 -2.95 8.13 8.99
N PRO A 80 -2.54 7.79 10.24
CA PRO A 80 -1.36 8.41 10.84
C PRO A 80 -0.07 8.09 10.08
N VAL A 81 0.00 6.92 9.42
CA VAL A 81 1.13 6.55 8.56
C VAL A 81 1.15 7.40 7.30
N ALA A 82 -0.01 7.70 6.70
CA ALA A 82 -0.12 8.60 5.55
C ALA A 82 0.44 9.99 5.87
N ALA A 83 0.06 10.54 7.03
CA ALA A 83 0.52 11.85 7.48
C ALA A 83 2.04 11.88 7.70
N GLU A 84 2.60 10.85 8.36
CA GLU A 84 4.04 10.70 8.58
C GLU A 84 4.78 10.53 7.25
N LEU A 85 4.25 9.73 6.34
CA LEU A 85 4.85 9.49 5.03
C LEU A 85 4.86 10.76 4.17
N LYS A 86 3.79 11.56 4.21
CA LYS A 86 3.72 12.88 3.56
C LYS A 86 4.83 13.81 4.08
N SER A 87 5.04 13.84 5.39
CA SER A 87 6.13 14.61 6.02
C SER A 87 7.52 14.15 5.56
N LEU A 88 7.76 12.83 5.53
CA LEU A 88 9.05 12.25 5.13
C LEU A 88 9.35 12.34 3.62
N LEU A 89 8.32 12.26 2.78
CA LEU A 89 8.46 12.39 1.32
C LEU A 89 8.53 13.84 0.88
N GLY A 90 7.96 14.78 1.65
CA GLY A 90 7.78 16.17 1.22
C GLY A 90 6.85 16.30 0.00
N LYS A 91 5.93 15.34 -0.16
CA LYS A 91 4.97 15.26 -1.27
C LYS A 91 3.60 14.87 -0.74
N ASP A 92 2.55 15.28 -1.45
CA ASP A 92 1.21 14.83 -1.13
C ASP A 92 1.07 13.32 -1.31
N VAL A 93 0.46 12.69 -0.31
CA VAL A 93 0.10 11.28 -0.29
C VAL A 93 -1.42 11.22 -0.26
N LEU A 94 -2.01 10.63 -1.29
CA LEU A 94 -3.45 10.39 -1.35
C LEU A 94 -3.77 9.16 -0.51
N PHE A 95 -4.39 9.37 0.65
CA PHE A 95 -4.87 8.29 1.49
C PHE A 95 -6.28 7.89 1.08
N LEU A 96 -6.49 6.60 0.83
CA LEU A 96 -7.80 6.02 0.55
C LEU A 96 -8.27 5.23 1.76
N LYS A 97 -9.53 5.44 2.17
CA LYS A 97 -10.14 4.81 3.35
C LYS A 97 -10.53 3.35 3.14
N ASP A 98 -10.36 2.85 1.91
CA ASP A 98 -10.60 1.47 1.56
C ASP A 98 -9.46 0.94 0.69
N CYS A 99 -9.39 -0.38 0.60
CA CYS A 99 -8.48 -1.11 -0.27
C CYS A 99 -9.16 -1.53 -1.57
N VAL A 100 -10.49 -1.62 -1.60
CA VAL A 100 -11.27 -2.14 -2.72
C VAL A 100 -12.48 -1.23 -2.98
N GLY A 101 -12.96 -1.20 -4.22
CA GLY A 101 -14.16 -0.47 -4.60
C GLY A 101 -13.94 0.66 -5.60
N PRO A 102 -15.04 1.28 -6.07
CA PRO A 102 -15.02 2.21 -7.20
C PRO A 102 -14.20 3.48 -6.92
N GLU A 103 -14.11 3.91 -5.66
CA GLU A 103 -13.28 5.06 -5.28
C GLU A 103 -11.79 4.77 -5.48
N VAL A 104 -11.34 3.57 -5.08
CA VAL A 104 -9.94 3.13 -5.24
C VAL A 104 -9.60 2.94 -6.71
N GLU A 105 -10.50 2.33 -7.47
CA GLU A 105 -10.35 2.16 -8.91
C GLU A 105 -10.24 3.51 -9.63
N ASN A 106 -11.12 4.46 -9.32
CA ASN A 106 -11.11 5.79 -9.92
C ASN A 106 -9.84 6.58 -9.55
N ALA A 107 -9.44 6.56 -8.28
CA ALA A 107 -8.22 7.22 -7.81
C ALA A 107 -6.97 6.65 -8.49
N CYS A 108 -6.95 5.34 -8.72
CA CYS A 108 -5.85 4.68 -9.38
C CYS A 108 -5.92 4.73 -10.91
N ALA A 109 -7.10 4.90 -11.53
CA ALA A 109 -7.31 4.82 -12.97
C ALA A 109 -6.41 5.79 -13.76
N ASN A 110 -6.42 7.07 -13.39
CA ASN A 110 -5.60 8.08 -14.05
C ASN A 110 -5.06 9.16 -13.09
N PRO A 111 -4.22 8.78 -12.11
CA PRO A 111 -3.58 9.74 -11.23
C PRO A 111 -2.57 10.60 -11.99
N ALA A 112 -2.30 11.79 -11.44
CA ALA A 112 -1.25 12.67 -11.93
C ALA A 112 0.12 11.98 -11.85
N ALA A 113 1.05 12.40 -12.71
CA ALA A 113 2.40 11.85 -12.70
C ALA A 113 3.09 12.14 -11.36
N GLY A 114 3.64 11.10 -10.74
CA GLY A 114 4.30 11.18 -9.44
C GLY A 114 3.35 11.14 -8.25
N THR A 115 2.06 10.82 -8.44
CA THR A 115 1.13 10.62 -7.32
C THR A 115 1.52 9.39 -6.49
N VAL A 116 1.53 9.58 -5.17
CA VAL A 116 1.66 8.49 -4.19
C VAL A 116 0.29 8.25 -3.57
N ILE A 117 -0.20 7.02 -3.65
CA ILE A 117 -1.48 6.59 -3.10
C ILE A 117 -1.18 5.61 -1.97
N LEU A 118 -1.77 5.79 -0.79
CA LEU A 118 -1.73 4.82 0.30
C LEU A 118 -3.13 4.25 0.50
N LEU A 119 -3.26 2.93 0.36
CA LEU A 119 -4.49 2.22 0.67
C LEU A 119 -4.64 2.03 2.19
N GLU A 120 -5.87 1.83 2.63
CA GLU A 120 -6.14 1.46 4.02
C GLU A 120 -5.57 0.07 4.36
N ASN A 121 -5.67 -0.31 5.63
CA ASN A 121 -5.18 -1.58 6.14
C ASN A 121 -5.78 -2.79 5.41
N LEU A 122 -4.93 -3.51 4.68
CA LEU A 122 -5.32 -4.70 3.93
C LEU A 122 -6.02 -5.76 4.78
N ARG A 123 -5.69 -5.86 6.08
CA ARG A 123 -6.29 -6.85 6.99
C ARG A 123 -7.70 -6.49 7.47
N PHE A 124 -8.25 -5.33 7.09
CA PHE A 124 -9.69 -5.06 7.27
C PHE A 124 -10.55 -5.95 6.38
N HIS A 125 -9.96 -6.52 5.32
CA HIS A 125 -10.62 -7.47 4.45
C HIS A 125 -10.19 -8.90 4.83
N VAL A 126 -11.14 -9.73 5.23
CA VAL A 126 -10.93 -11.17 5.56
C VAL A 126 -10.27 -11.93 4.39
N GLU A 127 -10.48 -11.43 3.17
CA GLU A 127 -9.88 -11.91 1.92
C GLU A 127 -8.34 -11.88 1.94
N GLU A 128 -7.72 -10.87 2.56
CA GLU A 128 -6.25 -10.79 2.67
C GLU A 128 -5.67 -11.86 3.61
N GLU A 129 -6.46 -12.35 4.59
CA GLU A 129 -6.03 -13.43 5.49
C GLU A 129 -6.15 -14.82 4.86
N GLY A 130 -6.55 -14.93 3.59
CA GLY A 130 -6.77 -16.19 2.90
C GLY A 130 -7.97 -16.99 3.44
N LYS A 131 -8.84 -16.31 4.20
CA LYS A 131 -10.11 -16.85 4.73
C LYS A 131 -11.33 -16.33 3.96
N GLY A 132 -11.16 -15.35 3.08
CA GLY A 132 -12.24 -14.81 2.25
C GLY A 132 -12.73 -15.86 1.25
N LYS A 133 -14.06 -15.96 1.15
CA LYS A 133 -14.74 -16.76 0.15
C LYS A 133 -15.56 -15.81 -0.72
N ASP A 134 -15.47 -15.97 -2.04
CA ASP A 134 -16.35 -15.25 -2.95
C ASP A 134 -17.80 -15.75 -2.76
N ALA A 135 -18.77 -15.08 -3.42
CA ALA A 135 -20.17 -15.49 -3.39
C ALA A 135 -20.41 -16.93 -3.93
N SER A 136 -19.42 -17.52 -4.59
CA SER A 136 -19.44 -18.90 -5.13
C SER A 136 -18.68 -19.90 -4.25
N GLY A 137 -18.14 -19.48 -3.10
CA GLY A 137 -17.43 -20.34 -2.14
C GLY A 137 -15.95 -20.58 -2.44
N ASN A 138 -15.38 -19.93 -3.47
CA ASN A 138 -13.96 -20.06 -3.81
C ASN A 138 -13.11 -19.16 -2.92
N LYS A 139 -11.90 -19.61 -2.58
CA LYS A 139 -10.93 -18.79 -1.85
C LYS A 139 -10.54 -17.59 -2.72
N VAL A 140 -10.85 -16.39 -2.25
CA VAL A 140 -10.38 -15.16 -2.90
C VAL A 140 -8.93 -14.94 -2.50
N GLY A 141 -8.07 -14.69 -3.49
CA GLY A 141 -6.65 -14.40 -3.25
C GLY A 141 -6.43 -13.03 -2.61
N PRO A 142 -5.18 -12.69 -2.25
CA PRO A 142 -4.84 -11.42 -1.59
C PRO A 142 -5.34 -10.23 -2.41
N VAL A 143 -5.60 -9.10 -1.74
CA VAL A 143 -6.22 -7.86 -2.25
C VAL A 143 -5.62 -7.38 -3.58
N VAL A 144 -4.37 -7.73 -3.89
CA VAL A 144 -3.72 -7.56 -5.21
C VAL A 144 -4.58 -8.09 -6.37
N LEU A 145 -5.34 -9.17 -6.18
CA LEU A 145 -6.24 -9.76 -7.18
C LEU A 145 -7.61 -9.06 -7.25
N ILE A 146 -8.05 -8.44 -6.16
CA ILE A 146 -9.38 -7.80 -6.06
C ILE A 146 -9.34 -6.36 -6.56
N LEU A 147 -8.17 -5.71 -6.54
CA LEU A 147 -7.98 -4.32 -6.93
C LEU A 147 -8.43 -3.99 -8.38
N GLY A 148 -8.65 -4.96 -9.27
CA GLY A 148 -8.94 -4.70 -10.69
C GLY A 148 -7.82 -3.95 -11.43
N LEU A 149 -6.75 -3.58 -10.71
CA LEU A 149 -5.59 -2.85 -11.17
C LEU A 149 -4.73 -3.79 -12.00
N ARG A 150 -5.09 -3.93 -13.27
CA ARG A 150 -4.14 -4.42 -14.28
C ARG A 150 -2.97 -3.42 -14.30
N ALA A 151 -1.81 -3.90 -13.85
CA ALA A 151 -0.53 -3.21 -13.95
C ALA A 151 -0.12 -3.01 -15.42
#